data_AF-A0A0B7BKL6-F1
#
_entry.id   AF-A0A0B7BKL6-F1
#
_cell.length_a   1.000
_cell.length_b   1.000
_cell.length_c   1.000
_cell.angle_alpha   90.00
_cell.angle_beta   90.00
_cell.angle_gamma   90.00
#
_symmetry.space_group_name_H-M   'P 1'
#
loop_
_entity.id
_entity.type
_entity.pdbx_description
1 polymer ?
#
loop_
_entity_poly.entity_id
_entity_poly.type
_entity_poly.pdbx_seq_one_letter_code
_entity_poly.pdbx_strand_id
1 'polypeptide(L)'
;TWEYKPPTTKDIPIDWRVHFLPDSPNPVGVLSSKAVGEPPVGLAMGALLSIKSAIESVREDLTGEREFLPVVAPYTVEKAQLDTKISLDHLRVGQLAS
;
A
#
# COMPACT_ATOMS: atom_id res chain seq x y z
N THR A 1 -19.44 -12.09 9.14
CA THR A 1 -19.76 -11.32 10.37
C THR A 1 -19.78 -9.85 10.03
N TRP A 2 -20.66 -9.05 10.63
CA TRP A 2 -20.84 -7.61 10.37
C TRP A 2 -19.84 -6.74 11.14
N GLU A 3 -18.58 -7.15 11.21
CA GLU A 3 -17.58 -6.50 12.07
C GLU A 3 -16.70 -5.55 11.26
N TYR A 4 -16.77 -4.25 11.57
CA TYR A 4 -15.87 -3.25 11.01
C TYR A 4 -14.49 -3.32 11.67
N LYS A 5 -13.41 -3.25 10.87
CA LYS A 5 -12.02 -3.38 11.33
C LYS A 5 -11.27 -2.06 11.13
N PRO A 6 -11.25 -1.17 12.13
CA PRO A 6 -10.38 0.00 12.08
C PRO A 6 -8.91 -0.43 12.18
N PRO A 7 -7.96 0.41 11.70
CA PRO A 7 -6.53 0.19 11.95
C PRO A 7 -6.23 0.11 13.46
N THR A 8 -5.33 -0.78 13.81
CA THR A 8 -4.88 -1.08 15.18
C THR A 8 -3.35 -0.97 15.25
N THR A 9 -2.76 -1.21 16.43
CA THR A 9 -1.31 -1.08 16.67
C THR A 9 -0.45 -1.93 15.74
N LYS A 10 -0.98 -3.01 15.15
CA LYS A 10 -0.23 -3.89 14.24
C LYS A 10 -0.30 -3.46 12.77
N ASP A 11 -1.14 -2.48 12.45
CA ASP A 11 -1.36 -2.00 11.07
C ASP A 11 -0.43 -0.82 10.70
N ILE A 12 0.35 -0.30 11.67
CA ILE A 12 1.32 0.79 11.43
C ILE A 12 2.60 0.26 10.76
N PRO A 13 3.31 1.08 9.96
CA PRO A 13 4.61 0.70 9.40
C PRO A 13 5.64 0.38 10.49
N ILE A 14 6.46 -0.66 10.26
CA ILE A 14 7.53 -1.06 11.19
C ILE A 14 8.60 0.04 11.31
N ASP A 15 8.99 0.64 10.19
CA ASP A 15 9.83 1.84 10.14
C ASP A 15 8.96 3.02 9.69
N TRP A 16 8.66 3.94 10.61
CA TRP A 16 7.80 5.09 10.37
C TRP A 16 8.55 6.38 10.63
N ARG A 17 9.03 7.02 9.56
CA ARG A 17 9.78 8.28 9.63
C ARG A 17 8.92 9.44 9.19
N VAL A 18 8.91 10.50 10.01
CA VAL A 18 8.17 11.73 9.75
C VAL A 18 9.11 12.91 9.91
N HIS A 19 9.16 13.78 8.91
CA HIS A 19 10.00 14.97 8.91
C HIS A 19 9.18 16.19 8.50
N PHE A 20 9.39 17.31 9.20
CA PHE A 20 8.94 18.60 8.71
C PHE A 20 10.01 19.22 7.82
N LEU A 21 9.57 19.96 6.81
CA LEU A 21 10.47 20.70 5.92
C LEU A 21 11.09 21.87 6.71
N PRO A 22 12.42 21.89 6.96
CA PRO A 22 13.07 22.96 7.69
C PRO A 22 12.99 24.29 6.92
N ASP A 23 13.08 25.40 7.65
CA ASP A 23 13.18 26.75 7.11
C ASP A 23 12.10 27.09 6.05
N SER A 24 10.88 26.59 6.26
CA SER A 24 9.76 26.73 5.31
C SER A 24 8.59 27.58 5.82
N PRO A 25 8.83 28.86 6.22
CA PRO A 25 7.81 29.72 6.81
C PRO A 25 6.64 29.96 5.85
N ASN A 26 5.42 29.95 6.38
CA ASN A 26 4.23 30.29 5.62
C ASN A 26 3.89 31.78 5.74
N PRO A 27 4.08 32.62 4.70
CA PRO A 27 3.85 34.07 4.79
C PRO A 27 2.38 34.44 5.05
N VAL A 28 1.44 33.55 4.76
CA VAL A 28 -0.01 33.78 4.98
C VAL A 28 -0.54 33.11 6.26
N GLY A 29 0.26 32.26 6.90
CA GLY A 29 -0.14 31.49 8.06
C GLY A 29 0.04 32.27 9.36
N VAL A 30 -0.89 32.08 10.32
CA VAL A 30 -0.71 32.61 11.68
C VAL A 30 0.59 32.05 12.25
N LEU A 31 1.49 32.94 12.68
CA LEU A 31 2.82 32.56 13.19
C LEU A 31 3.60 31.65 12.23
N SER A 32 3.48 31.87 10.92
CA SER A 32 4.12 31.04 9.88
C SER A 32 3.68 29.56 9.83
N SER A 33 2.54 29.21 10.42
CA SER A 33 2.00 27.84 10.46
C SER A 33 1.31 27.39 9.16
N LYS A 34 1.04 26.09 9.03
CA LYS A 34 0.26 25.50 7.92
C LYS A 34 -0.80 24.55 8.48
N ALA A 35 -1.97 24.49 7.85
CA ALA A 35 -2.99 23.50 8.19
C ALA A 35 -2.52 22.09 7.81
N VAL A 36 -2.72 21.12 8.70
CA VAL A 36 -2.19 19.74 8.55
C VAL A 36 -3.23 18.65 8.87
N GLY A 37 -4.47 19.00 9.21
CA GLY A 37 -5.48 18.01 9.61
C GLY A 37 -5.79 16.99 8.50
N GLU A 38 -6.14 17.50 7.32
CA GLU A 38 -6.55 16.68 6.17
C GLU A 38 -5.41 16.33 5.20
N PRO A 39 -4.45 17.23 4.87
CA PRO A 39 -3.47 16.97 3.82
C PRO A 39 -2.68 15.65 3.94
N PRO A 40 -2.24 15.20 5.13
CA PRO A 40 -1.50 13.95 5.27
C PRO A 40 -2.34 12.69 5.01
N VAL A 41 -3.69 12.77 5.06
CA VAL A 41 -4.56 11.60 4.82
C VAL A 41 -4.33 11.03 3.43
N GLY A 42 -4.08 11.87 2.43
CA GLY A 42 -3.75 11.44 1.07
C GLY A 42 -2.45 10.63 0.97
N LEU A 43 -1.52 10.79 1.91
CA LEU A 43 -0.25 10.05 1.92
C LEU A 43 -0.43 8.56 2.22
N ALA A 44 -1.56 8.16 2.85
CA ALA A 44 -1.89 6.76 3.09
C ALA A 44 -1.98 5.94 1.79
N MET A 45 -2.24 6.58 0.65
CA MET A 45 -2.23 5.94 -0.67
C MET A 45 -0.86 5.31 -1.01
N GLY A 46 0.23 5.77 -0.41
CA GLY A 46 1.54 5.15 -0.57
C GLY A 46 1.54 3.66 -0.19
N ALA A 47 0.85 3.30 0.90
CA ALA A 47 0.71 1.89 1.30
C ALA A 47 -0.04 1.07 0.24
N LEU A 48 -1.16 1.59 -0.27
CA LEU A 48 -1.94 0.93 -1.32
C LEU A 48 -1.12 0.70 -2.60
N LEU A 49 -0.41 1.74 -3.05
CA LEU A 49 0.41 1.69 -4.27
C LEU A 49 1.63 0.76 -4.12
N SER A 50 2.17 0.63 -2.90
CA SER A 50 3.23 -0.34 -2.62
C SER A 50 2.73 -1.79 -2.79
N ILE A 51 1.53 -2.11 -2.30
CA ILE A 51 0.91 -3.43 -2.48
C ILE A 51 0.62 -3.68 -3.96
N LYS A 52 0.07 -2.70 -4.68
CA LYS A 52 -0.13 -2.79 -6.14
C LYS A 52 1.17 -3.16 -6.85
N SER A 53 2.25 -2.45 -6.54
CA SER A 53 3.56 -2.67 -7.16
C SER A 53 4.12 -4.06 -6.85
N ALA A 54 3.93 -4.56 -5.62
CA ALA A 54 4.33 -5.91 -5.23
C ALA A 54 3.56 -6.99 -6.00
N ILE A 55 2.24 -6.83 -6.18
CA ILE A 55 1.41 -7.78 -6.93
C ILE A 55 1.76 -7.75 -8.42
N GLU A 56 1.98 -6.55 -9.00
CA GLU A 56 2.44 -6.42 -10.39
C GLU A 56 3.77 -7.14 -10.60
N SER A 57 4.72 -7.04 -9.66
CA SER A 57 5.99 -7.78 -9.70
C SER A 57 5.80 -9.29 -9.66
N VAL A 58 4.94 -9.80 -8.78
CA VAL A 58 4.68 -11.25 -8.69
C VAL A 58 3.99 -11.78 -9.95
N ARG A 59 3.09 -11.00 -10.54
CA ARG A 59 2.46 -11.37 -11.82
C ARG A 59 3.50 -11.42 -12.93
N GLU A 60 4.38 -10.42 -13.01
CA GLU A 60 5.48 -10.38 -13.98
C GLU A 60 6.39 -11.61 -13.85
N ASP A 61 6.73 -12.04 -12.63
CA ASP A 61 7.53 -13.25 -12.39
C ASP A 61 6.84 -14.54 -12.86
N LEU A 62 5.50 -14.60 -12.81
CA LEU A 62 4.71 -15.78 -13.18
C LEU A 62 4.35 -15.85 -14.67
N THR A 63 4.05 -14.71 -15.29
CA THR A 63 3.55 -14.64 -16.67
C THR A 63 4.57 -14.09 -17.66
N GLY A 64 5.66 -13.48 -17.18
CA GLY A 64 6.64 -12.78 -18.01
C GLY A 64 6.18 -11.41 -18.51
N GLU A 65 5.01 -10.94 -18.07
CA GLU A 65 4.42 -9.68 -18.54
C GLU A 65 3.96 -8.81 -17.37
N ARG A 66 4.36 -7.54 -17.37
CA ARG A 66 3.94 -6.55 -16.39
C ARG A 66 2.64 -5.85 -16.82
N GLU A 67 1.51 -6.41 -16.42
CA GLU A 67 0.20 -5.83 -16.68
C GLU A 67 -0.18 -4.74 -15.66
N PHE A 68 -0.93 -3.73 -16.10
CA PHE A 68 -1.52 -2.75 -15.20
C PHE A 68 -2.58 -3.41 -14.30
N LEU A 69 -2.44 -3.25 -12.99
CA LEU A 69 -3.40 -3.74 -12.00
C LEU A 69 -4.38 -2.62 -11.56
N PRO A 70 -5.68 -2.69 -11.89
CA PRO A 70 -6.66 -1.74 -11.37
C PRO A 70 -6.98 -2.02 -9.90
N VAL A 71 -6.40 -1.23 -8.99
CA VAL A 71 -6.62 -1.35 -7.54
C VAL A 71 -7.69 -0.37 -7.06
N VAL A 72 -8.75 -0.87 -6.42
CA VAL A 72 -9.87 -0.07 -5.88
C VAL A 72 -9.97 -0.25 -4.36
N ALA A 73 -9.84 0.87 -3.63
CA ALA A 73 -9.97 0.90 -2.18
C ALA A 73 -11.41 0.64 -1.70
N PRO A 74 -11.61 0.04 -0.50
CA PRO A 74 -10.58 -0.54 0.35
C PRO A 74 -10.00 -1.81 -0.30
N TYR A 75 -8.69 -1.96 -0.22
CA TYR A 75 -7.98 -3.10 -0.79
C TYR A 75 -7.72 -4.12 0.30
N THR A 76 -8.72 -4.98 0.47
CA THR A 76 -8.73 -6.01 1.51
C THR A 76 -7.75 -7.13 1.17
N VAL A 77 -7.40 -7.92 2.20
CA VAL A 77 -6.57 -9.13 2.03
C VAL A 77 -7.11 -10.08 0.97
N GLU A 78 -8.43 -10.21 0.86
CA GLU A 78 -9.09 -11.04 -0.16
C GLU A 78 -8.83 -10.50 -1.58
N LYS A 79 -9.03 -9.19 -1.81
CA LYS A 79 -8.76 -8.57 -3.11
C LYS A 79 -7.29 -8.70 -3.49
N ALA A 80 -6.38 -8.40 -2.54
CA ALA A 80 -4.96 -8.53 -2.75
C ALA A 80 -4.57 -9.98 -3.12
N GLN A 81 -5.10 -10.98 -2.40
CA GLN A 81 -4.86 -12.39 -2.68
C GLN A 81 -5.36 -12.79 -4.08
N LEU A 82 -6.62 -12.49 -4.40
CA LEU A 82 -7.22 -12.85 -5.69
C LEU A 82 -6.51 -12.18 -6.87
N ASP A 83 -6.07 -10.94 -6.68
CA ASP A 83 -5.31 -10.21 -7.68
C ASP A 83 -3.91 -10.77 -7.92
N THR A 84 -3.33 -11.62 -7.08
CA THR A 84 -2.04 -12.24 -7.43
C THR A 84 -2.11 -13.17 -8.65
N LYS A 85 -3.30 -13.65 -9.02
CA LYS A 85 -3.51 -14.71 -10.04
C LYS A 85 -2.70 -15.99 -9.76
N ILE A 86 -2.28 -16.21 -8.51
CA ILE A 86 -1.56 -17.40 -8.09
C ILE A 86 -2.51 -18.62 -8.09
N SER A 87 -2.10 -19.72 -8.72
CA SER A 87 -2.79 -21.01 -8.64
C SER A 87 -2.27 -21.83 -7.46
N LEU A 88 -3.01 -22.90 -7.09
CA LEU A 88 -2.60 -23.82 -6.03
C LEU A 88 -1.24 -24.48 -6.33
N ASP A 89 -0.90 -24.65 -7.61
CA ASP A 89 0.37 -25.26 -8.00
C ASP A 89 1.57 -24.37 -7.66
N HIS A 90 1.44 -23.04 -7.68
CA HIS A 90 2.53 -22.13 -7.28
C HIS A 90 2.75 -22.10 -5.75
N LEU A 91 1.81 -22.62 -4.95
CA LEU A 91 1.92 -22.66 -3.48
C LEU A 91 2.50 -23.99 -2.98
N ARG A 92 2.70 -24.97 -3.87
CA ARG A 92 3.30 -26.25 -3.52
C ARG A 92 4.82 -26.12 -3.48
N VAL A 93 5.40 -26.34 -2.32
CA VAL A 93 6.87 -26.44 -2.16
C VAL A 93 7.33 -27.74 -2.82
N GLY A 94 8.06 -27.64 -3.94
CA GLY A 94 8.72 -28.79 -4.59
C GLY A 94 8.52 -28.99 -6.11
N GLN A 95 7.80 -28.12 -6.82
CA GLN A 95 7.60 -28.26 -8.29
C GLN A 95 8.32 -27.23 -9.17
N LEU A 96 9.03 -26.26 -8.60
CA LEU A 96 9.89 -25.35 -9.38
C LEU A 96 11.28 -25.97 -9.60
N ALA A 97 11.33 -27.06 -10.37
CA ALA A 97 12.50 -27.57 -11.09
C ALA A 97 12.14 -28.86 -11.85
N SER A 98 11.58 -28.74 -13.05
CA SER A 98 11.72 -29.73 -14.13
C SER A 98 11.66 -29.02 -15.47
#